data_AF-A0A9P1HZE2-F1
#
_entry.id   AF-A0A9P1HZE2-F1
#
_cell.length_a   1.000
_cell.length_b   1.000
_cell.length_c   1.000
_cell.angle_alpha   90.00
_cell.angle_beta   90.00
_cell.angle_gamma   90.00
#
_symmetry.space_group_name_H-M   'P 1'
#
loop_
_entity.id
_entity.type
_entity.pdbx_description
1 polymer ?
#
loop_
_entity_poly.entity_id
_entity_poly.type
_entity_poly.pdbx_seq_one_letter_code
_entity_poly.pdbx_strand_id
1 'polypeptide(L)'
;MRHIGVFVLLIVQIWAKKEDPECKMNTPQIIEHWGYPSQTEHVTTEDGYILELHRIPFGKNNMNPNRPVIFMQHGLECSSSNWIANLPTESAGFLFADAGFDVWLGNMRGNTYSTNHVSLKPKHDAFWKWTWDEMSKHDLDAMINYVLNVTGQPSLYYMGHSQGTLTMFAKLSQEPEFSQKIKKFFALAPIGSVKHIKGMLKFLADNFSIEVDAWFDVFGAGEFLPNNIIMKTVATAVCGGLKIENDLCDNMLFLIAGPESNQMNTTRVPVYLTHTPAGTSSMNIQHWLQMVKKGTVAMYDRGKKDNLKVYGQVLKRLQKFVNLVLYCLICVV
;
A
#
# COMPACT_ATOMS: atom_id res chain seq x y z
N MET A 1 35.08 -39.84 -29.31
CA MET A 1 34.87 -38.57 -28.57
C MET A 1 34.36 -37.47 -29.49
N ARG A 2 33.10 -37.52 -29.97
CA ARG A 2 32.53 -36.40 -30.76
C ARG A 2 31.00 -36.29 -30.81
N HIS A 3 30.25 -37.00 -29.95
CA HIS A 3 28.77 -36.99 -30.01
C HIS A 3 28.04 -36.70 -28.69
N ILE A 4 28.73 -36.21 -27.65
CA ILE A 4 28.09 -35.88 -26.36
C ILE A 4 27.90 -34.36 -26.17
N GLY A 5 28.56 -33.52 -26.98
CA GLY A 5 28.55 -32.05 -26.81
C GLY A 5 27.37 -31.28 -27.41
N VAL A 6 26.53 -31.90 -28.26
CA VAL A 6 25.44 -31.17 -28.96
C VAL A 6 24.08 -31.34 -28.26
N PHE A 7 23.88 -32.40 -27.48
CA PHE A 7 22.61 -32.64 -26.78
C PHE A 7 22.48 -31.85 -25.47
N VAL A 8 23.60 -31.45 -24.85
CA VAL A 8 23.59 -30.67 -23.60
C VAL A 8 23.27 -29.19 -23.86
N LEU A 9 23.67 -28.63 -25.00
CA LEU A 9 23.35 -27.24 -25.36
C LEU A 9 21.88 -27.02 -25.75
N LEU A 10 21.21 -28.06 -26.28
CA LEU A 10 19.78 -27.99 -26.63
C LEU A 10 18.87 -28.16 -25.40
N ILE A 11 19.28 -28.90 -24.37
CA ILE A 11 18.47 -29.10 -23.15
C ILE A 11 18.63 -27.92 -22.17
N VAL A 12 19.77 -27.24 -22.15
CA VAL A 12 19.99 -26.04 -21.32
C VAL A 12 19.18 -24.84 -21.82
N GLN A 13 18.78 -24.80 -23.10
CA GLN A 13 17.85 -23.78 -23.61
C GLN A 13 16.37 -24.07 -23.30
N ILE A 14 16.02 -25.29 -22.87
CA ILE A 14 14.61 -25.70 -22.63
C ILE A 14 14.17 -25.43 -21.17
N TRP A 15 15.09 -25.08 -20.26
CA TRP A 15 14.77 -24.87 -18.84
C TRP A 15 15.23 -23.52 -18.26
N ALA A 16 15.49 -22.52 -19.10
CA ALA A 16 15.39 -21.14 -18.62
C ALA A 16 13.91 -20.87 -18.35
N LYS A 17 13.46 -21.06 -17.11
CA LYS A 17 12.12 -20.70 -16.64
C LYS A 17 11.88 -19.26 -17.11
N LYS A 18 11.04 -19.09 -18.14
CA LYS A 18 10.83 -17.77 -18.75
C LYS A 18 10.26 -16.88 -17.64
N GLU A 19 11.07 -15.93 -17.20
CA GLU A 19 10.69 -14.98 -16.15
C GLU A 19 9.40 -14.28 -16.58
N ASP A 20 8.43 -14.20 -15.68
CA ASP A 20 7.17 -13.52 -15.95
C ASP A 20 7.48 -12.07 -16.36
N PRO A 21 7.05 -11.60 -17.55
CA PRO A 21 7.41 -10.27 -18.05
C PRO A 21 6.95 -9.16 -17.10
N GLU A 22 5.89 -9.39 -16.32
CA GLU A 22 5.32 -8.41 -15.40
C GLU A 22 6.26 -8.11 -14.21
N CYS A 23 7.24 -8.98 -13.93
CA CYS A 23 8.31 -8.70 -12.96
C CYS A 23 9.14 -7.46 -13.34
N LYS A 24 9.21 -7.11 -14.63
CA LYS A 24 10.03 -5.98 -15.14
C LYS A 24 9.20 -4.80 -15.62
N MET A 25 7.89 -4.85 -15.40
CA MET A 25 6.94 -3.83 -15.83
C MET A 25 6.50 -2.99 -14.65
N ASN A 26 6.31 -1.69 -14.84
CA ASN A 26 5.59 -0.86 -13.89
C ASN A 26 4.05 -1.04 -14.02
N THR A 27 3.27 -0.46 -13.12
CA THR A 27 1.79 -0.60 -13.13
C THR A 27 1.17 -0.23 -14.49
N PRO A 28 1.48 0.93 -15.11
CA PRO A 28 0.97 1.25 -16.45
C PRO A 28 1.32 0.20 -17.51
N GLN A 29 2.55 -0.29 -17.52
CA GLN A 29 3.01 -1.31 -18.46
C GLN A 29 2.29 -2.66 -18.25
N ILE A 30 1.96 -3.04 -17.01
CA ILE A 30 1.16 -4.24 -16.73
C ILE A 30 -0.27 -4.07 -17.29
N ILE A 31 -0.88 -2.90 -17.10
CA ILE A 31 -2.22 -2.59 -17.64
C ILE A 31 -2.23 -2.74 -19.17
N GLU A 32 -1.24 -2.14 -19.84
CA GLU A 32 -1.08 -2.18 -21.29
C GLU A 32 -0.72 -3.60 -21.79
N HIS A 33 0.12 -4.33 -21.06
CA HIS A 33 0.49 -5.72 -21.36
C HIS A 33 -0.74 -6.61 -21.48
N TRP A 34 -1.72 -6.41 -20.58
CA TRP A 34 -2.98 -7.12 -20.62
C TRP A 34 -3.98 -6.56 -21.63
N GLY A 35 -3.65 -5.52 -22.40
CA GLY A 35 -4.48 -4.96 -23.46
C GLY A 35 -5.59 -4.01 -22.97
N TYR A 36 -5.44 -3.43 -21.77
CA TYR A 36 -6.32 -2.38 -21.27
C TYR A 36 -5.74 -0.99 -21.56
N PRO A 37 -6.57 0.04 -21.75
CA PRO A 37 -6.08 1.42 -21.78
C PRO A 37 -5.49 1.79 -20.42
N SER A 38 -4.36 2.49 -20.46
CA SER A 38 -3.66 2.97 -19.26
C SER A 38 -3.47 4.48 -19.35
N GLN A 39 -3.70 5.19 -18.25
CA GLN A 39 -3.40 6.61 -18.10
C GLN A 39 -2.68 6.83 -16.77
N THR A 40 -1.72 7.75 -16.78
CA THR A 40 -0.98 8.18 -15.59
C THR A 40 -1.25 9.66 -15.36
N GLU A 41 -1.65 10.00 -14.14
CA GLU A 41 -2.01 11.35 -13.74
C GLU A 41 -1.21 11.74 -12.51
N HIS A 42 -0.91 13.04 -12.35
CA HIS A 42 -0.15 13.54 -11.20
C HIS A 42 -0.96 14.58 -10.44
N VAL A 43 -1.01 14.46 -9.12
CA VAL A 43 -1.68 15.43 -8.23
C VAL A 43 -0.71 15.95 -7.20
N THR A 44 -0.82 17.23 -6.86
CA THR A 44 0.00 17.83 -5.81
C THR A 44 -0.84 18.00 -4.54
N THR A 45 -0.37 17.46 -3.42
CA THR A 45 -0.99 17.64 -2.11
C THR A 45 -0.78 19.07 -1.61
N GLU A 46 -1.62 19.51 -0.66
CA GLU A 46 -1.48 20.83 -0.04
C GLU A 46 -0.08 21.04 0.57
N ASP A 47 0.49 19.99 1.17
CA ASP A 47 1.82 20.02 1.77
C ASP A 47 2.97 19.73 0.77
N GLY A 48 2.65 19.58 -0.52
CA GLY A 48 3.62 19.65 -1.61
C GLY A 48 4.15 18.31 -2.15
N TYR A 49 3.64 17.17 -1.70
CA TYR A 49 3.94 15.86 -2.30
C TYR A 49 3.25 15.76 -3.67
N ILE A 50 3.92 15.13 -4.62
CA ILE A 50 3.38 14.87 -5.96
C ILE A 50 3.09 13.38 -6.05
N LEU A 51 1.81 13.03 -6.11
CA LEU A 51 1.31 11.67 -6.13
C LEU A 51 0.94 11.25 -7.55
N GLU A 52 1.36 10.07 -7.94
CA GLU A 52 1.05 9.48 -9.24
C GLU A 52 -0.17 8.54 -9.12
N LEU A 53 -1.24 8.83 -9.86
CA LEU A 53 -2.41 7.96 -9.97
C LEU A 53 -2.34 7.20 -11.30
N HIS A 54 -2.76 5.93 -11.25
CA HIS A 54 -2.99 5.14 -12.46
C HIS A 54 -4.47 5.00 -12.73
N ARG A 55 -4.86 4.98 -13.99
CA ARG A 55 -6.26 4.88 -14.40
C ARG A 55 -6.44 3.88 -15.53
N ILE A 56 -7.44 3.02 -15.36
CA ILE A 56 -7.98 2.16 -16.41
C ILE A 56 -9.33 2.75 -16.81
N PRO A 57 -9.40 3.64 -17.81
CA PRO A 57 -10.61 4.40 -18.10
C PRO A 57 -11.77 3.53 -18.62
N PHE A 58 -11.47 2.34 -19.14
CA PHE A 58 -12.47 1.38 -19.60
C PHE A 58 -11.92 -0.04 -19.80
N GLY A 59 -12.80 -1.05 -19.72
CA GLY A 59 -12.49 -2.43 -20.07
C GLY A 59 -12.37 -2.67 -21.57
N LYS A 60 -11.81 -3.81 -21.97
CA LYS A 60 -11.40 -4.10 -23.37
C LYS A 60 -12.54 -3.95 -24.38
N ASN A 61 -13.74 -4.34 -23.97
CA ASN A 61 -14.92 -4.42 -24.83
C ASN A 61 -16.00 -3.38 -24.48
N ASN A 62 -15.74 -2.48 -23.52
CA ASN A 62 -16.77 -1.58 -22.98
C ASN A 62 -16.40 -0.11 -23.14
N MET A 63 -16.86 0.51 -24.23
CA MET A 63 -16.56 1.92 -24.56
C MET A 63 -17.63 2.94 -24.07
N ASN A 64 -18.53 2.59 -23.14
CA ASN A 64 -19.56 3.51 -22.62
C ASN A 64 -18.98 4.81 -22.02
N PRO A 65 -19.21 6.01 -22.59
CA PRO A 65 -18.60 7.26 -22.12
C PRO A 65 -19.00 7.66 -20.68
N ASN A 66 -20.17 7.26 -20.19
CA ASN A 66 -20.64 7.57 -18.83
C ASN A 66 -20.42 6.37 -17.90
N ARG A 67 -19.32 6.40 -17.14
CA ARG A 67 -18.94 5.33 -16.22
C ARG A 67 -18.94 5.80 -14.76
N PRO A 68 -19.47 5.00 -13.83
CA PRO A 68 -19.22 5.24 -12.41
C PRO A 68 -17.72 5.08 -12.11
N VAL A 69 -17.22 5.92 -11.21
CA VAL A 69 -15.81 5.87 -10.79
C VAL A 69 -15.65 4.93 -9.62
N ILE A 70 -14.64 4.07 -9.67
CA ILE A 70 -14.13 3.34 -8.50
C ILE A 70 -12.67 3.70 -8.25
N PHE A 71 -12.39 4.14 -7.03
CA PHE A 71 -11.07 4.47 -6.55
C PHE A 71 -10.57 3.34 -5.63
N MET A 72 -9.41 2.79 -5.95
CA MET A 72 -8.83 1.64 -5.25
C MET A 72 -7.52 2.05 -4.55
N GLN A 73 -7.47 1.88 -3.23
CA GLN A 73 -6.35 2.31 -2.39
C GLN A 73 -5.65 1.13 -1.71
N HIS A 74 -4.36 0.99 -1.99
CA HIS A 74 -3.51 -0.07 -1.45
C HIS A 74 -3.23 0.04 0.05
N GLY A 75 -2.59 -1.00 0.61
CA GLY A 75 -2.22 -1.11 2.03
C GLY A 75 -0.87 -0.51 2.40
N LEU A 76 -0.38 -0.86 3.59
CA LEU A 76 0.98 -0.51 4.04
C LEU A 76 2.02 -1.18 3.12
N GLU A 77 3.10 -0.48 2.76
CA GLU A 77 4.21 -1.01 1.94
C GLU A 77 3.78 -1.53 0.55
N CYS A 78 2.64 -1.05 0.04
CA CYS A 78 2.04 -1.52 -1.21
C CYS A 78 2.01 -0.42 -2.27
N SER A 79 1.54 -0.75 -3.47
CA SER A 79 1.29 0.23 -4.54
C SER A 79 0.01 -0.09 -5.31
N SER A 80 -0.29 0.72 -6.33
CA SER A 80 -1.39 0.45 -7.27
C SER A 80 -1.36 -0.94 -7.91
N SER A 81 -0.18 -1.58 -8.00
CA SER A 81 -0.04 -2.91 -8.62
C SER A 81 -0.85 -4.00 -7.90
N ASN A 82 -1.16 -3.82 -6.61
CA ASN A 82 -1.96 -4.78 -5.83
C ASN A 82 -3.32 -5.11 -6.47
N TRP A 83 -3.89 -4.19 -7.24
CA TRP A 83 -5.21 -4.35 -7.86
C TRP A 83 -5.16 -5.05 -9.23
N ILE A 84 -3.96 -5.28 -9.76
CA ILE A 84 -3.72 -5.79 -11.12
C ILE A 84 -2.62 -6.87 -11.20
N ALA A 85 -2.11 -7.36 -10.07
CA ALA A 85 -0.95 -8.25 -10.03
C ALA A 85 -1.23 -9.69 -10.52
N ASN A 86 -2.49 -10.06 -10.72
CA ASN A 86 -2.95 -11.35 -11.26
C ASN A 86 -3.52 -11.21 -12.66
N LEU A 87 -4.04 -12.31 -13.20
CA LEU A 87 -4.71 -12.32 -14.50
C LEU A 87 -5.91 -11.34 -14.52
N PRO A 88 -6.31 -10.85 -15.70
CA PRO A 88 -7.48 -9.98 -15.84
C PRO A 88 -8.78 -10.49 -15.19
N THR A 89 -8.96 -11.81 -15.15
CA THR A 89 -10.13 -12.46 -14.56
C THR A 89 -10.07 -12.61 -13.04
N GLU A 90 -8.95 -12.26 -12.42
CA GLU A 90 -8.65 -12.47 -10.99
C GLU A 90 -8.24 -11.17 -10.28
N SER A 91 -8.05 -10.10 -11.04
CA SER A 91 -7.57 -8.80 -10.59
C SER A 91 -8.71 -7.80 -10.56
N ALA A 92 -9.00 -7.23 -9.38
CA ALA A 92 -10.14 -6.33 -9.20
C ALA A 92 -10.10 -5.12 -10.16
N GLY A 93 -8.93 -4.53 -10.42
CA GLY A 93 -8.80 -3.40 -11.33
C GLY A 93 -9.32 -3.72 -12.74
N PHE A 94 -8.96 -4.89 -13.27
CA PHE A 94 -9.41 -5.34 -14.60
C PHE A 94 -10.89 -5.76 -14.59
N LEU A 95 -11.33 -6.49 -13.57
CA LEU A 95 -12.73 -6.90 -13.43
C LEU A 95 -13.70 -5.71 -13.36
N PHE A 96 -13.36 -4.66 -12.61
CA PHE A 96 -14.19 -3.46 -12.54
C PHE A 96 -14.18 -2.67 -13.86
N ALA A 97 -13.04 -2.59 -14.54
CA ALA A 97 -12.96 -1.96 -15.86
C ALA A 97 -13.88 -2.67 -16.87
N ASP A 98 -13.84 -4.01 -16.92
CA ASP A 98 -14.72 -4.81 -17.79
C ASP A 98 -16.20 -4.73 -17.38
N ALA A 99 -16.48 -4.57 -16.09
CA ALA A 99 -17.82 -4.29 -15.57
C ALA A 99 -18.31 -2.86 -15.88
N GLY A 100 -17.52 -2.04 -16.58
CA GLY A 100 -17.92 -0.71 -17.05
C GLY A 100 -17.64 0.45 -16.11
N PHE A 101 -16.72 0.27 -15.15
CA PHE A 101 -16.26 1.35 -14.29
C PHE A 101 -15.09 2.12 -14.90
N ASP A 102 -14.96 3.39 -14.52
CA ASP A 102 -13.72 4.16 -14.64
C ASP A 102 -12.87 3.88 -13.39
N VAL A 103 -11.79 3.13 -13.55
CA VAL A 103 -10.99 2.62 -12.43
C VAL A 103 -9.79 3.51 -12.18
N TRP A 104 -9.67 4.02 -10.96
CA TRP A 104 -8.54 4.82 -10.48
C TRP A 104 -7.81 4.08 -9.37
N LEU A 105 -6.49 4.02 -9.48
CA LEU A 105 -5.60 3.33 -8.54
C LEU A 105 -4.70 4.38 -7.90
N GLY A 106 -4.90 4.60 -6.59
CA GLY A 106 -4.14 5.59 -5.83
C GLY A 106 -2.77 5.06 -5.39
N ASN A 107 -1.76 5.93 -5.39
CA ASN A 107 -0.48 5.69 -4.73
C ASN A 107 -0.27 6.72 -3.63
N MET A 108 0.13 6.25 -2.45
CA MET A 108 0.41 7.11 -1.30
C MET A 108 1.81 7.68 -1.37
N ARG A 109 2.00 8.86 -0.77
CA ARG A 109 3.32 9.52 -0.63
C ARG A 109 4.41 8.52 -0.19
N GLY A 110 5.57 8.62 -0.82
CA GLY A 110 6.75 7.82 -0.50
C GLY A 110 6.79 6.40 -1.06
N ASN A 111 5.70 5.87 -1.63
CA ASN A 111 5.81 4.61 -2.36
C ASN A 111 6.53 4.83 -3.71
N THR A 112 6.87 3.75 -4.41
CA THR A 112 7.65 3.72 -5.65
C THR A 112 7.25 4.77 -6.69
N TYR A 113 5.95 5.07 -6.80
CA TYR A 113 5.39 6.00 -7.78
C TYR A 113 5.28 7.45 -7.26
N SER A 114 5.26 7.65 -5.94
CA SER A 114 4.97 8.95 -5.31
C SER A 114 6.12 9.46 -4.46
N THR A 115 7.34 9.42 -5.00
CA THR A 115 8.58 9.90 -4.36
C THR A 115 8.97 11.34 -4.77
N ASN A 116 8.02 12.15 -5.25
CA ASN A 116 8.26 13.51 -5.69
C ASN A 116 7.64 14.56 -4.76
N HIS A 117 8.26 15.74 -4.70
CA HIS A 117 7.76 16.88 -3.92
C HIS A 117 8.20 18.19 -4.57
N VAL A 118 7.42 19.26 -4.40
CA VAL A 118 7.69 20.59 -4.98
C VAL A 118 8.97 21.27 -4.47
N SER A 119 9.60 20.76 -3.40
CA SER A 119 10.72 21.43 -2.72
C SER A 119 11.64 20.46 -1.98
N LEU A 120 11.09 19.40 -1.38
CA LEU A 120 11.84 18.36 -0.69
C LEU A 120 12.39 17.32 -1.67
N LYS A 121 13.45 16.61 -1.26
CA LYS A 121 14.03 15.52 -2.05
C LYS A 121 14.05 14.23 -1.22
N PRO A 122 13.77 13.05 -1.81
CA PRO A 122 13.78 11.76 -1.10
C PRO A 122 15.07 11.44 -0.36
N LYS A 123 16.22 11.98 -0.79
CA LYS A 123 17.50 11.79 -0.10
C LYS A 123 17.61 12.51 1.27
N HIS A 124 16.61 13.30 1.66
CA HIS A 124 16.62 14.09 2.89
C HIS A 124 15.51 13.63 3.83
N ASP A 125 15.82 13.46 5.12
CA ASP A 125 14.88 13.04 6.16
C ASP A 125 13.58 13.87 6.19
N ALA A 126 13.67 15.16 5.88
CA ALA A 126 12.49 16.04 5.82
C ALA A 126 11.39 15.52 4.88
N PHE A 127 11.76 14.84 3.79
CA PHE A 127 10.82 14.22 2.85
C PHE A 127 10.06 13.03 3.47
N TRP A 128 10.56 12.43 4.54
CA TRP A 128 9.99 11.21 5.13
C TRP A 128 9.29 11.47 6.47
N LYS A 129 9.12 12.74 6.87
CA LYS A 129 8.49 13.14 8.15
C LYS A 129 6.95 13.15 8.12
N TRP A 130 6.36 12.01 7.77
CA TRP A 130 4.91 11.80 7.69
C TRP A 130 4.52 10.38 8.10
N THR A 131 3.23 10.17 8.34
CA THR A 131 2.59 8.90 8.65
C THR A 131 1.28 8.75 7.86
N TRP A 132 0.49 7.72 8.14
CA TRP A 132 -0.87 7.60 7.61
C TRP A 132 -1.80 8.76 8.03
N ASP A 133 -1.47 9.55 9.06
CA ASP A 133 -2.20 10.79 9.40
C ASP A 133 -2.18 11.77 8.22
N GLU A 134 -0.98 12.05 7.68
CA GLU A 134 -0.83 12.95 6.54
C GLU A 134 -1.40 12.34 5.25
N MET A 135 -1.31 11.03 5.05
CA MET A 135 -2.00 10.34 3.94
C MET A 135 -3.53 10.54 4.01
N SER A 136 -4.11 10.36 5.19
CA SER A 136 -5.54 10.57 5.41
C SER A 136 -5.93 12.02 5.15
N LYS A 137 -5.12 12.96 5.62
CA LYS A 137 -5.45 14.38 5.57
C LYS A 137 -5.24 14.98 4.18
N HIS A 138 -4.08 14.77 3.58
CA HIS A 138 -3.63 15.48 2.39
C HIS A 138 -3.73 14.64 1.12
N ASP A 139 -3.31 13.36 1.16
CA ASP A 139 -3.27 12.52 -0.04
C ASP A 139 -4.68 12.19 -0.53
N LEU A 140 -5.56 11.75 0.38
CA LEU A 140 -6.96 11.47 0.03
C LEU A 140 -7.68 12.71 -0.52
N ASP A 141 -7.43 13.90 0.03
CA ASP A 141 -8.01 15.13 -0.52
C ASP A 141 -7.52 15.40 -1.93
N ALA A 142 -6.21 15.38 -2.15
CA ALA A 142 -5.64 15.66 -3.46
C ALA A 142 -6.13 14.66 -4.53
N MET A 143 -6.04 13.36 -4.22
CA MET A 143 -6.42 12.30 -5.15
C MET A 143 -7.92 12.32 -5.45
N ILE A 144 -8.78 12.32 -4.43
CA ILE A 144 -10.23 12.19 -4.64
C ILE A 144 -10.80 13.46 -5.28
N ASN A 145 -10.36 14.66 -4.88
CA ASN A 145 -10.83 15.89 -5.51
C ASN A 145 -10.41 15.98 -6.98
N TYR A 146 -9.18 15.57 -7.30
CA TYR A 146 -8.72 15.51 -8.69
C TYR A 146 -9.59 14.59 -9.53
N VAL A 147 -9.84 13.37 -9.04
CA VAL A 147 -10.65 12.37 -9.75
C VAL A 147 -12.07 12.89 -9.99
N LEU A 148 -12.74 13.46 -8.98
CA LEU A 148 -14.08 14.02 -9.14
C LEU A 148 -14.11 15.19 -10.13
N ASN A 149 -13.07 16.05 -10.11
CA ASN A 149 -12.96 17.17 -11.03
C ASN A 149 -12.75 16.73 -12.49
N VAL A 150 -11.83 15.78 -12.73
CA VAL A 150 -11.53 15.28 -14.08
C VAL A 150 -12.71 14.49 -14.66
N THR A 151 -13.42 13.74 -13.83
CA THR A 151 -14.52 12.87 -14.28
C THR A 151 -15.88 13.57 -14.30
N GLY A 152 -16.03 14.71 -13.60
CA GLY A 152 -17.30 15.40 -13.40
C GLY A 152 -18.30 14.63 -12.53
N GLN A 153 -17.89 13.51 -11.91
CA GLN A 153 -18.76 12.74 -11.03
C GLN A 153 -18.94 13.46 -9.69
N PRO A 154 -20.15 13.50 -9.12
CA PRO A 154 -20.38 14.13 -7.82
C PRO A 154 -19.84 13.30 -6.64
N SER A 155 -19.67 11.99 -6.83
CA SER A 155 -19.14 11.06 -5.83
C SER A 155 -18.57 9.82 -6.53
N LEU A 156 -17.73 9.06 -5.83
CA LEU A 156 -17.13 7.82 -6.34
C LEU A 156 -17.29 6.64 -5.37
N TYR A 157 -17.12 5.42 -5.87
CA TYR A 157 -16.97 4.23 -5.03
C TYR A 157 -15.52 4.14 -4.53
N TYR A 158 -15.30 3.90 -3.24
CA TYR A 158 -13.96 3.74 -2.69
C TYR A 158 -13.75 2.30 -2.21
N MET A 159 -12.65 1.68 -2.63
CA MET A 159 -12.22 0.36 -2.20
C MET A 159 -10.84 0.48 -1.55
N GLY A 160 -10.75 0.23 -0.25
CA GLY A 160 -9.50 0.27 0.50
C GLY A 160 -9.08 -1.12 0.94
N HIS A 161 -7.79 -1.41 0.88
CA HIS A 161 -7.18 -2.59 1.51
C HIS A 161 -6.25 -2.18 2.66
N SER A 162 -6.34 -2.85 3.82
CA SER A 162 -5.39 -2.65 4.93
C SER A 162 -5.24 -1.16 5.31
N GLN A 163 -4.05 -0.55 5.24
CA GLN A 163 -3.86 0.89 5.51
C GLN A 163 -4.71 1.82 4.63
N GLY A 164 -5.09 1.41 3.42
CA GLY A 164 -6.05 2.13 2.58
C GLY A 164 -7.44 2.22 3.21
N THR A 165 -7.80 1.29 4.11
CA THR A 165 -9.01 1.41 4.94
C THR A 165 -8.81 2.34 6.12
N LEU A 166 -7.66 2.24 6.80
CA LEU A 166 -7.30 3.06 7.97
C LEU A 166 -7.39 4.55 7.64
N THR A 167 -6.77 4.95 6.53
CA THR A 167 -6.75 6.35 6.06
C THR A 167 -8.16 6.86 5.76
N MET A 168 -9.00 6.08 5.09
CA MET A 168 -10.40 6.49 4.85
C MET A 168 -11.24 6.53 6.13
N PHE A 169 -11.07 5.57 7.04
CA PHE A 169 -11.74 5.61 8.34
C PHE A 169 -11.32 6.84 9.16
N ALA A 170 -10.03 7.19 9.15
CA ALA A 170 -9.52 8.38 9.81
C ALA A 170 -10.05 9.66 9.17
N LYS A 171 -10.12 9.73 7.83
CA LYS A 171 -10.68 10.88 7.10
C LYS A 171 -12.14 11.11 7.45
N LEU A 172 -12.98 10.08 7.37
CA LEU A 172 -14.41 10.19 7.67
C LEU A 172 -14.72 10.41 9.16
N SER A 173 -13.81 9.99 10.06
CA SER A 173 -13.90 10.27 11.50
C SER A 173 -13.59 11.74 11.83
N GLN A 174 -12.65 12.35 11.10
CA GLN A 174 -12.19 13.72 11.35
C GLN A 174 -12.97 14.77 10.55
N GLU A 175 -13.40 14.42 9.35
CA GLU A 175 -14.08 15.28 8.38
C GLU A 175 -15.31 14.55 7.82
N PRO A 176 -16.40 14.40 8.62
CA PRO A 176 -17.58 13.65 8.22
C PRO A 176 -18.22 14.13 6.90
N GLU A 177 -18.10 15.42 6.57
CA GLU A 177 -18.55 16.01 5.31
C GLU A 177 -17.87 15.40 4.08
N PHE A 178 -16.67 14.83 4.23
CA PHE A 178 -15.99 14.13 3.14
C PHE A 178 -16.78 12.90 2.65
N SER A 179 -17.69 12.37 3.48
CA SER A 179 -18.60 11.28 3.09
C SER A 179 -19.46 11.61 1.87
N GLN A 180 -19.76 12.89 1.62
CA GLN A 180 -20.54 13.32 0.44
C GLN A 180 -19.85 12.98 -0.89
N LYS A 181 -18.52 12.83 -0.87
CA LYS A 181 -17.69 12.44 -2.03
C LYS A 181 -17.65 10.92 -2.24
N ILE A 182 -18.07 10.13 -1.26
CA ILE A 182 -17.93 8.67 -1.26
C ILE A 182 -19.31 8.02 -1.33
N LYS A 183 -19.65 7.47 -2.49
CA LYS A 183 -20.92 6.78 -2.74
C LYS A 183 -21.07 5.49 -1.94
N LYS A 184 -19.98 4.73 -1.83
CA LYS A 184 -19.87 3.54 -0.97
C LYS A 184 -18.41 3.23 -0.66
N PHE A 185 -18.16 2.71 0.53
CA PHE A 185 -16.83 2.29 0.97
C PHE A 185 -16.79 0.76 1.13
N PHE A 186 -15.92 0.10 0.35
CA PHE A 186 -15.58 -1.31 0.48
C PHE A 186 -14.25 -1.43 1.24
N ALA A 187 -14.29 -1.99 2.44
CA ALA A 187 -13.13 -2.11 3.31
C ALA A 187 -12.66 -3.58 3.36
N LEU A 188 -11.53 -3.86 2.71
CA LEU A 188 -10.91 -5.19 2.65
C LEU A 188 -9.79 -5.27 3.69
N ALA A 189 -9.84 -6.28 4.57
CA ALA A 189 -8.95 -6.40 5.73
C ALA A 189 -8.88 -5.08 6.54
N PRO A 190 -10.02 -4.60 7.08
CA PRO A 190 -10.12 -3.28 7.68
C PRO A 190 -9.27 -3.13 8.94
N ILE A 191 -8.66 -1.95 9.09
CA ILE A 191 -7.79 -1.63 10.23
C ILE A 191 -8.53 -0.67 11.17
N GLY A 192 -9.28 -1.24 12.12
CA GLY A 192 -9.96 -0.49 13.20
C GLY A 192 -9.20 -0.52 14.53
N SER A 193 -8.35 -1.50 14.75
CA SER A 193 -7.36 -1.61 15.84
C SER A 193 -6.36 -2.71 15.49
N VAL A 194 -5.13 -2.58 15.98
CA VAL A 194 -4.04 -3.53 15.74
C VAL A 194 -3.49 -4.13 17.04
N LYS A 195 -4.26 -4.04 18.14
CA LYS A 195 -3.87 -4.55 19.46
C LYS A 195 -3.46 -6.03 19.45
N HIS A 196 -4.14 -6.83 18.61
CA HIS A 196 -3.98 -8.27 18.53
C HIS A 196 -3.26 -8.72 17.25
N ILE A 197 -2.58 -7.78 16.55
CA ILE A 197 -1.81 -8.13 15.36
C ILE A 197 -0.71 -9.13 15.72
N LYS A 198 -0.35 -9.97 14.75
CA LYS A 198 0.75 -10.94 14.84
C LYS A 198 1.85 -10.55 13.83
N GLY A 199 2.94 -11.31 13.80
CA GLY A 199 4.01 -11.11 12.83
C GLY A 199 4.93 -9.94 13.16
N MET A 200 5.50 -9.33 12.13
CA MET A 200 6.61 -8.38 12.25
C MET A 200 6.28 -7.14 13.08
N LEU A 201 5.12 -6.53 12.89
CA LEU A 201 4.74 -5.34 13.66
C LEU A 201 4.56 -5.64 15.14
N LYS A 202 4.07 -6.84 15.49
CA LYS A 202 4.00 -7.28 16.89
C LYS A 202 5.40 -7.51 17.47
N PHE A 203 6.25 -8.20 16.72
CA PHE A 203 7.63 -8.46 17.14
C PHE A 203 8.40 -7.15 17.37
N LEU A 204 8.33 -6.21 16.43
CA LEU A 204 8.99 -4.91 16.54
C LEU A 204 8.45 -4.13 17.74
N ALA A 205 7.13 -4.13 17.95
CA ALA A 205 6.55 -3.47 19.12
C ALA A 205 7.06 -4.11 20.43
N ASP A 206 7.09 -5.43 20.54
CA ASP A 206 7.48 -6.08 21.79
C ASP A 206 8.97 -5.91 22.12
N ASN A 207 9.84 -5.89 21.11
CA ASN A 207 11.29 -5.99 21.30
C ASN A 207 12.05 -4.68 21.14
N PHE A 208 11.45 -3.64 20.54
CA PHE A 208 12.10 -2.36 20.34
C PHE A 208 11.43 -1.24 21.14
N SER A 209 12.25 -0.30 21.62
CA SER A 209 11.74 0.97 22.12
C SER A 209 11.12 1.73 20.95
N ILE A 210 9.93 2.27 21.18
CA ILE A 210 9.22 3.10 20.20
C ILE A 210 9.26 4.58 20.58
N GLU A 211 10.09 4.92 21.58
CA GLU A 211 10.43 6.30 21.87
C GLU A 211 11.05 6.92 20.62
N VAL A 212 10.70 8.20 20.37
CA VAL A 212 10.97 8.88 19.10
C VAL A 212 12.45 8.79 18.71
N ASP A 213 13.34 9.13 19.63
CA ASP A 213 14.78 9.18 19.36
C ASP A 213 15.37 7.78 19.12
N ALA A 214 15.06 6.83 20.01
CA ALA A 214 15.60 5.47 19.92
C ALA A 214 15.15 4.72 18.65
N TRP A 215 13.96 5.00 18.12
CA TRP A 215 13.50 4.41 16.87
C TRP A 215 14.31 4.92 15.67
N PHE A 216 14.50 6.24 15.59
CA PHE A 216 15.23 6.85 14.48
C PHE A 216 16.73 6.58 14.53
N ASP A 217 17.31 6.35 15.70
CA ASP A 217 18.69 5.89 15.84
C ASP A 217 18.92 4.51 15.20
N VAL A 218 17.89 3.65 15.18
CA VAL A 218 17.99 2.27 14.68
C VAL A 218 17.56 2.16 13.22
N PHE A 219 16.45 2.78 12.84
CA PHE A 219 15.83 2.62 11.52
C PHE A 219 16.02 3.83 10.59
N GLY A 220 16.66 4.90 11.08
CA GLY A 220 16.81 6.16 10.34
C GLY A 220 15.50 6.94 10.21
N ALA A 221 15.61 8.24 9.98
CA ALA A 221 14.47 9.14 9.79
C ALA A 221 13.97 9.24 8.33
N GLY A 222 14.51 8.41 7.43
CA GLY A 222 14.22 8.39 6.00
C GLY A 222 13.18 7.34 5.60
N GLU A 223 13.38 6.79 4.40
CA GLU A 223 12.65 5.61 3.91
C GLU A 223 12.85 4.43 4.86
N PHE A 224 11.78 3.70 5.16
CA PHE A 224 11.90 2.45 5.87
C PHE A 224 12.49 1.42 4.90
N LEU A 225 13.73 1.00 5.16
CA LEU A 225 14.42 0.01 4.35
C LEU A 225 14.34 -1.36 5.02
N PRO A 226 13.43 -2.24 4.58
CA PRO A 226 13.23 -3.54 5.21
C PRO A 226 14.36 -4.55 4.95
N ASN A 227 15.30 -4.26 4.06
CA ASN A 227 16.38 -5.18 3.68
C ASN A 227 17.69 -4.94 4.46
N ASN A 228 17.58 -4.65 5.76
CA ASN A 228 18.74 -4.47 6.64
C ASN A 228 18.99 -5.68 7.54
N ILE A 229 20.15 -5.74 8.21
CA ILE A 229 20.54 -6.86 9.08
C ILE A 229 19.50 -7.11 10.19
N ILE A 230 18.92 -6.04 10.75
CA ILE A 230 17.92 -6.11 11.80
C ILE A 230 16.68 -6.85 11.29
N MET A 231 16.21 -6.50 10.10
CA MET A 231 15.02 -7.10 9.50
C MET A 231 15.23 -8.56 9.09
N LYS A 232 16.46 -8.96 8.74
CA LYS A 232 16.82 -10.38 8.59
C LYS A 232 16.71 -11.15 9.91
N THR A 233 17.12 -10.54 11.03
CA THR A 233 16.94 -11.11 12.37
C THR A 233 15.47 -11.21 12.75
N VAL A 234 14.68 -10.16 12.47
CA VAL A 234 13.22 -10.17 12.70
C VAL A 234 12.55 -11.28 11.89
N ALA A 235 12.91 -11.43 10.61
CA ALA A 235 12.41 -12.50 9.76
C ALA A 235 12.71 -13.88 10.37
N THR A 236 13.95 -14.11 10.80
CA THR A 236 14.36 -15.38 11.43
C THR A 236 13.55 -15.70 12.70
N ALA A 237 13.29 -14.68 13.53
CA ALA A 237 12.57 -14.84 14.79
C ALA A 237 11.06 -15.04 14.59
N VAL A 238 10.44 -14.30 13.65
CA VAL A 238 9.01 -14.39 13.34
C VAL A 238 8.69 -15.70 12.61
N CYS A 239 9.56 -16.13 11.70
CA CYS A 239 9.43 -17.38 10.95
C CYS A 239 9.96 -18.62 11.71
N GLY A 240 10.24 -18.50 13.02
CA GLY A 240 10.49 -19.64 13.90
C GLY A 240 11.76 -20.47 13.62
N GLY A 241 12.80 -19.86 13.04
CA GLY A 241 14.04 -20.59 12.71
C GLY A 241 13.86 -21.73 11.70
N LEU A 242 12.75 -21.73 10.96
CA LEU A 242 12.48 -22.69 9.91
C LEU A 242 13.58 -22.58 8.84
N LYS A 243 14.51 -23.55 8.85
CA LYS A 243 15.25 -23.97 7.66
C LYS A 243 14.25 -24.63 6.70
N ILE A 244 13.27 -23.89 6.22
CA ILE A 244 12.51 -24.29 5.05
C ILE A 244 13.44 -23.97 3.89
N GLU A 245 13.83 -25.00 3.14
CA GLU A 245 14.66 -24.89 1.92
C GLU A 245 14.02 -24.05 0.79
N ASN A 246 12.94 -23.32 1.07
CA ASN A 246 12.29 -22.41 0.14
C ASN A 246 12.38 -20.97 0.65
N ASP A 247 12.75 -20.07 -0.26
CA ASP A 247 12.76 -18.60 -0.17
C ASP A 247 11.45 -17.96 0.35
N LEU A 248 10.42 -18.75 0.63
CA LEU A 248 9.10 -18.32 1.06
C LEU A 248 9.11 -17.72 2.48
N CYS A 249 9.90 -18.23 3.43
CA CYS A 249 9.98 -17.62 4.78
C CYS A 249 10.83 -16.35 4.83
N ASP A 250 11.61 -16.07 3.79
CA ASP A 250 12.34 -14.82 3.61
C ASP A 250 11.46 -13.72 2.99
N ASN A 251 10.21 -14.04 2.62
CA ASN A 251 9.30 -13.09 1.98
C ASN A 251 8.67 -12.13 3.00
N MET A 252 9.07 -10.86 2.92
CA MET A 252 8.47 -9.70 3.59
C MET A 252 6.93 -9.65 3.53
N LEU A 253 6.34 -10.21 2.46
CA LEU A 253 4.89 -10.31 2.32
C LEU A 253 4.25 -11.11 3.46
N PHE A 254 4.83 -12.23 3.88
CA PHE A 254 4.27 -13.04 4.97
C PHE A 254 4.53 -12.46 6.36
N LEU A 255 5.59 -11.64 6.49
CA LEU A 255 5.91 -10.91 7.72
C LEU A 255 4.84 -9.87 8.07
N ILE A 256 4.17 -9.30 7.06
CA ILE A 256 3.14 -8.26 7.19
C ILE A 256 1.72 -8.82 7.00
N ALA A 257 1.50 -9.67 6.00
CA ALA A 257 0.18 -10.14 5.59
C ALA A 257 -0.24 -11.48 6.24
N GLY A 258 0.66 -12.16 6.96
CA GLY A 258 0.40 -13.48 7.56
C GLY A 258 0.88 -14.63 6.69
N PRO A 259 0.84 -15.89 7.19
CA PRO A 259 1.45 -17.03 6.52
C PRO A 259 0.77 -17.40 5.21
N GLU A 260 1.48 -18.19 4.40
CA GLU A 260 0.96 -18.77 3.16
C GLU A 260 -0.35 -19.53 3.42
N SER A 261 -1.32 -19.31 2.54
CA SER A 261 -2.55 -20.08 2.48
C SER A 261 -2.61 -20.75 1.12
N ASN A 262 -3.38 -21.84 1.01
CA ASN A 262 -3.62 -22.57 -0.24
C ASN A 262 -4.38 -21.75 -1.32
N GLN A 263 -4.46 -20.42 -1.17
CA GLN A 263 -5.16 -19.50 -2.05
C GLN A 263 -4.20 -18.63 -2.88
N MET A 264 -2.89 -18.63 -2.58
CA MET A 264 -1.91 -17.84 -3.34
C MET A 264 -1.49 -18.56 -4.62
N ASN A 265 -1.48 -17.85 -5.74
CA ASN A 265 -0.90 -18.37 -6.97
C ASN A 265 0.64 -18.36 -6.88
N THR A 266 1.21 -19.50 -6.50
CA THR A 266 2.66 -19.64 -6.27
C THR A 266 3.51 -19.37 -7.52
N THR A 267 2.94 -19.52 -8.72
CA THR A 267 3.65 -19.23 -9.98
C THR A 267 3.89 -17.73 -10.19
N ARG A 268 3.08 -16.88 -9.55
CA ARG A 268 3.15 -15.41 -9.66
C ARG A 268 3.84 -14.73 -8.48
N VAL A 269 4.34 -15.48 -7.51
CA VAL A 269 5.14 -14.97 -6.39
C VAL A 269 6.27 -14.02 -6.83
N PRO A 270 7.05 -14.30 -7.91
CA PRO A 270 8.07 -13.36 -8.39
C PRO A 270 7.51 -11.98 -8.75
N VAL A 271 6.31 -11.92 -9.34
CA VAL A 271 5.62 -10.66 -9.66
C VAL A 271 5.29 -9.93 -8.38
N TYR A 272 4.68 -10.60 -7.40
CA TYR A 272 4.30 -9.97 -6.12
C TYR A 272 5.51 -9.37 -5.40
N LEU A 273 6.62 -10.12 -5.32
CA LEU A 273 7.83 -9.71 -4.60
C LEU A 273 8.60 -8.58 -5.29
N THR A 274 8.49 -8.45 -6.61
CA THR A 274 9.12 -7.34 -7.32
C THR A 274 8.35 -6.02 -7.13
N HIS A 275 7.07 -6.12 -6.78
CA HIS A 275 6.16 -4.99 -6.63
C HIS A 275 5.82 -4.66 -5.17
N THR A 276 6.27 -5.48 -4.21
CA THR A 276 5.99 -5.31 -2.77
C THR A 276 7.18 -5.86 -1.97
N PRO A 277 7.78 -5.09 -1.04
CA PRO A 277 7.34 -3.76 -0.58
C PRO A 277 7.59 -2.64 -1.60
N ALA A 278 6.73 -1.63 -1.59
CA ALA A 278 6.80 -0.48 -2.49
C ALA A 278 7.32 0.81 -1.83
N GLY A 279 7.59 0.80 -0.51
CA GLY A 279 8.15 1.94 0.22
C GLY A 279 7.16 2.63 1.16
N THR A 280 7.66 3.05 2.32
CA THR A 280 6.98 3.91 3.31
C THR A 280 8.02 4.65 4.15
N SER A 281 7.63 5.66 4.93
CA SER A 281 8.54 6.29 5.90
C SER A 281 8.75 5.42 7.15
N SER A 282 9.94 5.50 7.75
CA SER A 282 10.21 4.92 9.08
C SER A 282 9.28 5.48 10.15
N MET A 283 8.86 6.74 10.00
CA MET A 283 7.92 7.40 10.91
C MET A 283 6.52 6.78 10.83
N ASN A 284 6.07 6.34 9.64
CA ASN A 284 4.79 5.64 9.49
C ASN A 284 4.84 4.27 10.19
N ILE A 285 5.94 3.52 10.08
CA ILE A 285 6.11 2.25 10.81
C ILE A 285 6.07 2.49 12.32
N GLN A 286 6.76 3.52 12.82
CA GLN A 286 6.68 3.89 14.23
C GLN A 286 5.25 4.16 14.68
N HIS A 287 4.45 4.83 13.85
CA HIS A 287 3.04 5.08 14.14
C HIS A 287 2.26 3.76 14.29
N TRP A 288 2.47 2.79 13.40
CA TRP A 288 1.89 1.46 13.56
C TRP A 288 2.28 0.80 14.88
N LEU A 289 3.56 0.88 15.28
CA LEU A 289 4.00 0.29 16.55
C LEU A 289 3.38 0.98 17.77
N GLN A 290 3.14 2.30 17.71
CA GLN A 290 2.38 3.01 18.75
C GLN A 290 0.95 2.47 18.86
N MET A 291 0.30 2.18 17.73
CA MET A 291 -1.04 1.58 17.71
C MET A 291 -1.03 0.16 18.29
N VAL A 292 0.00 -0.65 17.99
CA VAL A 292 0.16 -2.00 18.56
C VAL A 292 0.32 -1.94 20.08
N LYS A 293 1.25 -1.12 20.59
CA LYS A 293 1.50 -1.02 22.04
C LYS A 293 0.31 -0.48 22.82
N LYS A 294 -0.40 0.51 22.28
CA LYS A 294 -1.53 1.16 22.97
C LYS A 294 -2.86 0.44 22.74
N GLY A 295 -2.97 -0.34 21.66
CA GLY A 295 -4.21 -0.99 21.25
C GLY A 295 -5.30 -0.02 20.78
N THR A 296 -4.93 1.22 20.48
CA THR A 296 -5.84 2.28 20.03
C THR A 296 -5.42 2.79 18.66
N VAL A 297 -6.39 3.32 17.91
CA VAL A 297 -6.11 4.12 16.72
C VAL A 297 -6.18 5.58 17.13
N ALA A 298 -5.06 6.27 17.02
CA ALA A 298 -4.88 7.65 17.45
C ALA A 298 -3.98 8.35 16.44
N MET A 299 -3.98 9.68 16.46
CA MET A 299 -2.94 10.46 15.78
C MET A 299 -1.55 10.08 16.30
N TYR A 300 -0.54 10.33 15.49
CA TYR A 300 0.85 10.02 15.79
C TYR A 300 1.31 10.74 17.06
N ASP A 301 1.95 10.01 17.98
CA ASP A 301 2.51 10.60 19.20
C ASP A 301 3.94 11.07 18.93
N ARG A 302 4.13 12.40 18.85
CA ARG A 302 5.42 13.06 18.67
C ARG A 302 6.10 13.38 20.00
N GLY A 303 5.50 12.97 21.12
CA GLY A 303 5.88 13.43 22.46
C GLY A 303 5.24 14.78 22.81
N LYS A 304 5.18 15.08 24.11
CA LYS A 304 4.36 16.18 24.68
C LYS A 304 4.59 17.54 24.01
N LYS A 305 5.86 17.91 23.79
CA LYS A 305 6.26 19.21 23.23
C LYS A 305 5.83 19.35 21.77
N ASP A 306 6.10 18.33 20.96
CA ASP A 306 5.80 18.37 19.53
C ASP A 306 4.32 18.12 19.24
N ASN A 307 3.62 17.35 20.08
CA ASN A 307 2.15 17.25 20.02
C ASN A 307 1.51 18.63 20.22
N LEU A 308 1.97 19.42 21.19
CA LEU A 308 1.45 20.77 21.42
C LEU A 308 1.71 21.68 20.21
N LYS A 309 2.89 21.57 19.59
CA LYS A 309 3.26 22.36 18.41
C LYS A 309 2.46 21.99 17.17
N VAL A 310 2.22 20.70 16.93
CA VAL A 310 1.61 20.19 15.69
C VAL A 310 0.08 20.12 15.81
N TYR A 311 -0.44 19.67 16.96
CA TYR A 311 -1.87 19.44 17.17
C TYR A 311 -2.54 20.51 18.04
N GLY A 312 -1.78 21.41 18.66
CA GLY A 312 -2.32 22.37 19.63
C GLY A 312 -2.71 21.75 20.97
N GLN A 313 -2.37 20.48 21.21
CA GLN A 313 -2.72 19.74 22.42
C GLN A 313 -1.61 18.77 22.82
N VAL A 314 -1.43 18.56 24.13
CA VAL A 314 -0.35 17.71 24.67
C VAL A 314 -0.58 16.22 24.41
N LEU A 315 -1.85 15.79 24.49
CA LEU A 315 -2.25 14.41 24.29
C LEU A 315 -2.69 14.19 22.84
N LYS A 316 -2.33 13.04 22.27
CA LYS A 316 -2.82 12.62 20.96
C LYS A 316 -4.33 12.43 20.95
N ARG A 317 -4.97 12.76 19.83
CA ARG A 317 -6.42 12.56 19.63
C ARG A 317 -6.69 11.11 19.22
N LEU A 318 -7.63 10.45 19.91
CA LEU A 318 -8.13 9.14 19.50
C LEU A 318 -9.04 9.28 18.27
N GLN A 319 -8.85 8.39 17.29
CA GLN A 319 -9.77 8.24 16.18
C GLN A 319 -10.98 7.41 16.65
N LYS A 320 -12.17 8.00 16.55
CA LYS A 320 -13.41 7.36 17.01
C LYS A 320 -14.27 6.98 15.81
N PHE A 321 -14.24 5.71 15.44
CA PHE A 321 -15.01 5.18 14.29
C PHE A 321 -16.51 4.95 14.59
N VAL A 322 -17.05 5.58 15.62
CA VAL A 322 -18.37 5.24 16.19
C VAL A 322 -19.54 5.82 15.38
N ASN A 323 -19.29 6.75 14.46
CA ASN A 323 -20.31 7.48 13.70
C ASN A 323 -20.03 7.54 12.18
N LEU A 324 -19.45 6.48 11.60
CA LEU A 324 -19.26 6.44 10.15
C LEU A 324 -20.63 6.27 9.46
N VAL A 325 -21.18 7.37 8.94
CA VAL A 325 -22.51 7.42 8.27
C VAL A 325 -22.42 6.90 6.82
N LEU A 326 -21.73 5.77 6.62
CA LEU A 326 -21.58 5.16 5.30
C LEU A 326 -21.99 3.69 5.34
N TYR A 327 -22.57 3.20 4.24
CA TYR A 327 -22.71 1.76 4.01
C TYR A 327 -21.33 1.16 3.72
N CYS A 328 -20.55 0.93 4.78
CA CYS A 328 -19.27 0.25 4.72
C CYS A 328 -19.53 -1.27 4.56
N LEU A 329 -19.07 -1.85 3.46
CA LEU A 329 -19.00 -3.31 3.36
C LEU A 329 -17.65 -3.75 3.89
N ILE A 330 -17.66 -4.45 5.03
CA ILE A 330 -16.46 -4.97 5.68
C ILE A 330 -16.24 -6.42 5.20
N CYS A 331 -15.13 -6.66 4.52
CA CYS A 331 -14.64 -8.00 4.22
C CYS A 331 -13.45 -8.29 5.14
N VAL A 332 -13.69 -9.14 6.14
CA VAL A 332 -12.62 -9.72 6.97
C VAL A 332 -12.12 -10.97 6.23
N VAL A 333 -10.83 -10.98 5.90
CA VAL A 333 -10.16 -12.13 5.26
C VAL A 333 -9.52 -12.98 6.36
#